data_AF-A0A920K8W8-F1
#
_entry.id   AF-A0A920K8W8-F1
#
_cell.length_a   1.000
_cell.length_b   1.000
_cell.length_c   1.000
_cell.angle_alpha   90.00
_cell.angle_beta   90.00
_cell.angle_gamma   90.00
#
_symmetry.space_group_name_H-M   'P 1'
#
loop_
_entity.id
_entity.type
_entity.pdbx_description
1 polymer ?
#
loop_
_entity_poly.entity_id
_entity_poly.type
_entity_poly.pdbx_seq_one_letter_code
_entity_poly.pdbx_strand_id
1 'polypeptide(L)'
;MPTDNFYFGGFLPSKTKARKKTFASLRKLDTTLIFYESPARLVACLHDSLEYFAGRTAVIARELTKLHEDVRRAEISELYNFYKGITRVRGEIVFLISPPQKEALYLSHEQIKKLLKERLTDETLKDAVRNLAREHNISRSLVYRLALEMKDV
;
A
#
# COMPACT_ATOMS: atom_id res chain seq x y z
N MET A 1 6.65 0.10 0.78
CA MET A 1 5.48 0.58 0.01
C MET A 1 5.92 0.73 -1.44
N PRO A 2 5.06 0.50 -2.44
CA PRO A 2 5.38 0.82 -3.83
C PRO A 2 5.68 2.32 -3.98
N THR A 3 6.69 2.68 -4.76
CA THR A 3 7.18 4.07 -4.96
C THR A 3 7.17 4.50 -6.43
N ASP A 4 6.75 3.62 -7.33
CA ASP A 4 6.63 3.84 -8.77
C ASP A 4 5.53 4.82 -9.15
N ASN A 5 4.47 4.88 -8.34
CA ASN A 5 3.44 5.92 -8.40
C ASN A 5 2.94 6.17 -6.97
N PHE A 6 2.75 7.45 -6.61
CA PHE A 6 2.22 7.84 -5.30
C PHE A 6 1.40 9.13 -5.40
N TYR A 7 0.42 9.25 -4.50
CA TYR A 7 -0.32 10.49 -4.28
C TYR A 7 0.26 11.21 -3.06
N PHE A 8 0.73 12.44 -3.25
CA PHE A 8 1.17 13.30 -2.16
C PHE A 8 0.10 14.34 -1.83
N GLY A 9 -0.54 14.21 -0.67
CA GLY A 9 -1.65 15.05 -0.23
C GLY A 9 -1.27 16.21 0.69
N GLY A 10 0.01 16.37 1.03
CA GLY A 10 0.45 17.35 2.03
C GLY A 10 -0.24 17.14 3.38
N PHE A 11 -0.70 18.21 4.03
CA PHE A 11 -1.43 18.11 5.29
C PHE A 11 -2.90 17.81 5.10
N LEU A 12 -3.41 16.85 5.87
CA LEU A 12 -4.85 16.58 5.93
C LEU A 12 -5.62 17.73 6.61
N PRO A 13 -6.88 17.98 6.18
CA PRO A 13 -7.75 18.93 6.85
C PRO A 13 -7.86 18.67 8.35
N SER A 14 -7.85 19.74 9.16
CA SER A 14 -7.93 19.62 10.62
C SER A 14 -9.28 19.12 11.12
N LYS A 15 -10.37 19.56 10.47
CA LYS A 15 -11.74 19.17 10.82
C LYS A 15 -12.05 17.74 10.37
N THR A 16 -12.53 16.90 11.28
CA THR A 16 -12.89 15.48 11.03
C THR A 16 -13.75 15.31 9.77
N LYS A 17 -14.84 16.07 9.61
CA LYS A 17 -15.72 15.96 8.44
C LYS A 17 -14.99 16.20 7.11
N ALA A 18 -14.10 17.19 7.08
CA ALA A 18 -13.33 17.51 5.88
C ALA A 18 -12.25 16.44 5.61
N ARG A 19 -11.56 15.98 6.65
CA ARG A 19 -10.57 14.89 6.56
C ARG A 19 -11.20 13.59 6.06
N LYS A 20 -12.34 13.20 6.61
CA LYS A 20 -13.12 12.04 6.16
C LYS A 20 -13.56 12.16 4.70
N LYS A 21 -13.97 13.35 4.25
CA LYS A 21 -14.29 13.60 2.84
C LYS A 21 -13.07 13.37 1.93
N THR A 22 -11.89 13.84 2.32
CA THR A 22 -10.63 13.57 1.62
C THR A 22 -10.32 12.08 1.59
N PHE A 23 -10.44 11.37 2.71
CA PHE A 23 -10.22 9.92 2.75
C PHE A 23 -11.18 9.15 1.84
N ALA A 24 -12.46 9.50 1.86
CA ALA A 24 -13.47 8.88 1.00
C ALA A 24 -13.12 9.00 -0.49
N SER A 25 -12.64 10.17 -0.95
CA SER A 25 -12.26 10.36 -2.35
C SER A 25 -11.00 9.59 -2.74
N LEU A 26 -10.10 9.34 -1.79
CA LEU A 26 -8.82 8.65 -2.04
C LEU A 26 -8.90 7.14 -1.81
N ARG A 27 -9.97 6.63 -1.18
CA ARG A 27 -10.09 5.22 -0.78
C ARG A 27 -9.93 4.22 -1.92
N LYS A 28 -10.19 4.57 -3.17
CA LYS A 28 -10.08 3.63 -4.30
C LYS A 28 -8.78 3.77 -5.10
N LEU A 29 -7.96 4.77 -4.80
CA LEU A 29 -6.73 4.99 -5.56
C LEU A 29 -5.76 3.83 -5.35
N ASP A 30 -5.34 3.21 -6.46
CA ASP A 30 -4.41 2.09 -6.50
C ASP A 30 -2.96 2.58 -6.48
N THR A 31 -2.62 3.36 -5.46
CA THR A 31 -1.31 3.99 -5.32
C THR A 31 -1.01 4.23 -3.84
N THR A 32 0.27 4.40 -3.49
CA THR A 32 0.65 4.78 -2.13
C THR A 32 0.17 6.19 -1.85
N LEU A 33 -0.55 6.41 -0.75
CA LEU A 33 -0.97 7.74 -0.31
C LEU A 33 0.01 8.26 0.73
N ILE A 34 0.45 9.51 0.62
CA ILE A 34 1.44 10.13 1.50
C ILE A 34 0.90 11.45 2.03
N PHE A 35 0.91 11.62 3.35
CA PHE A 35 0.47 12.82 4.04
C PHE A 35 1.48 13.26 5.10
N TYR A 36 1.52 14.55 5.36
CA TYR A 36 2.06 15.07 6.61
C TYR A 36 0.97 15.11 7.68
N GLU A 37 1.37 14.83 8.92
CA GLU A 37 0.49 14.93 10.08
C GLU A 37 1.21 15.54 11.28
N SER A 38 0.46 16.23 12.14
CA SER A 38 0.98 16.72 13.39
C SER A 38 0.86 15.66 14.50
N PRO A 39 1.82 15.58 15.43
CA PRO A 39 1.76 14.61 16.53
C PRO A 39 0.47 14.68 17.35
N ALA A 40 -0.05 15.90 17.57
CA ALA A 40 -1.26 16.11 18.35
C ALA A 40 -2.52 15.58 17.66
N ARG A 41 -2.52 15.47 16.33
CA ARG A 41 -3.67 14.99 15.55
C ARG A 41 -3.55 13.53 15.13
N LEU A 42 -2.38 12.90 15.26
CA LEU A 42 -2.11 11.56 14.74
C LEU A 42 -3.18 10.53 15.14
N VAL A 43 -3.50 10.44 16.44
CA VAL A 43 -4.45 9.43 16.93
C VAL A 43 -5.85 9.64 16.36
N ALA A 44 -6.32 10.89 16.29
CA ALA A 44 -7.61 11.22 15.68
C ALA A 44 -7.62 10.99 14.16
N CYS A 45 -6.50 11.29 13.48
CA CYS A 45 -6.33 11.01 12.05
C CYS A 45 -6.37 9.50 11.76
N LEU A 46 -5.61 8.71 12.52
CA LEU A 46 -5.61 7.24 12.42
C LEU A 46 -7.00 6.67 12.66
N HIS A 47 -7.68 7.12 13.72
CA HIS A 47 -9.05 6.71 14.01
C HIS A 47 -10.00 6.99 12.85
N ASP A 48 -9.99 8.21 12.29
CA ASP A 48 -10.85 8.55 11.16
C ASP A 48 -10.49 7.78 9.89
N SER A 49 -9.22 7.38 9.73
CA SER A 49 -8.75 6.63 8.57
C SER A 49 -9.22 5.18 8.57
N LEU A 50 -9.54 4.60 9.74
CA LEU A 50 -10.02 3.22 9.85
C LEU A 50 -11.29 2.97 9.02
N GLU A 51 -12.20 3.94 8.99
CA GLU A 51 -13.46 3.85 8.22
C GLU A 51 -13.22 3.64 6.71
N TYR A 52 -12.10 4.14 6.18
CA TYR A 52 -11.83 4.17 4.73
C TYR A 52 -10.75 3.21 4.28
N PHE A 53 -9.84 2.85 5.18
CA PHE A 53 -8.61 2.14 4.86
C PHE A 53 -8.35 0.93 5.78
N ALA A 54 -9.37 0.43 6.51
CA ALA A 54 -9.25 -0.82 7.26
C ALA A 54 -8.66 -1.96 6.41
N GLY A 55 -7.79 -2.78 7.02
CA GLY A 55 -7.08 -3.87 6.34
C GLY A 55 -5.89 -3.43 5.49
N ARG A 56 -5.68 -2.12 5.29
CA ARG A 56 -4.46 -1.63 4.62
C ARG A 56 -3.29 -1.55 5.55
N THR A 57 -2.12 -1.88 5.03
CA THR A 57 -0.86 -1.56 5.69
C THR A 57 -0.60 -0.06 5.59
N ALA A 58 -0.10 0.53 6.66
CA ALA A 58 0.37 1.90 6.69
C ALA A 58 1.75 2.00 7.32
N VAL A 59 2.37 3.18 7.16
CA VAL A 59 3.64 3.53 7.77
C VAL A 59 3.50 4.88 8.46
N ILE A 60 3.94 4.96 9.71
CA ILE A 60 4.19 6.21 10.40
C ILE A 60 5.70 6.39 10.48
N ALA A 61 6.22 7.33 9.71
CA ALA A 61 7.62 7.71 9.71
C ALA A 61 7.79 9.01 10.50
N ARG A 62 8.74 9.04 11.43
CA ARG A 62 9.00 10.17 12.32
C ARG A 62 10.47 10.54 12.32
N GLU A 63 10.73 11.84 12.48
CA GLU A 63 12.07 12.40 12.74
C GLU A 63 13.14 12.01 11.70
N LEU A 64 12.76 11.98 10.41
CA LEU A 64 13.60 11.53 9.27
C LEU A 64 14.93 12.29 9.07
N THR A 65 15.17 13.38 9.78
CA THR A 65 16.40 14.19 9.69
C THR A 65 17.27 14.11 10.95
N LYS A 66 16.86 13.34 11.96
CA LYS A 66 17.59 13.18 13.22
C LYS A 66 18.17 11.77 13.30
N LEU A 67 19.22 11.61 14.11
CA LEU A 67 19.95 10.34 14.32
C LEU A 67 19.07 9.15 14.77
N HIS A 68 17.81 9.40 15.12
CA HIS A 68 16.84 8.42 15.60
C HIS A 68 15.59 8.42 14.71
N GLU A 69 15.72 7.88 13.50
CA GLU A 69 14.57 7.61 12.64
C GLU A 69 13.66 6.55 13.30
N ASP A 70 12.37 6.85 13.43
CA ASP A 70 11.38 5.87 13.87
C ASP A 70 10.37 5.66 12.75
N VAL A 71 10.44 4.47 12.14
CA VAL A 71 9.56 4.04 11.07
C VAL A 71 8.77 2.82 11.55
N ARG A 72 7.48 3.02 11.77
CA ARG A 72 6.57 1.94 12.19
C ARG A 72 5.63 1.56 11.07
N ARG A 73 5.71 0.31 10.63
CA ARG A 73 4.87 -0.27 9.59
C ARG A 73 3.98 -1.36 10.18
N ALA A 74 2.68 -1.23 10.03
CA ALA A 74 1.69 -2.19 10.53
C ALA A 74 0.35 -2.00 9.80
N GLU A 75 -0.67 -2.78 10.11
CA GLU A 75 -2.04 -2.44 9.67
C GLU A 75 -2.47 -1.11 10.32
N ILE A 76 -3.36 -0.34 9.66
CA ILE A 76 -3.84 0.93 10.23
C ILE A 76 -4.49 0.73 11.61
N SER A 77 -5.22 -0.37 11.81
CA SER A 77 -5.82 -0.73 13.10
C SER A 77 -4.77 -0.87 14.20
N GLU A 78 -3.66 -1.56 13.91
CA GLU A 78 -2.56 -1.80 14.83
C GLU A 78 -1.79 -0.52 15.14
N LEU A 79 -1.59 0.35 14.13
CA LEU A 79 -0.99 1.66 14.34
C LEU A 79 -1.86 2.54 15.23
N TYR A 80 -3.18 2.56 15.00
CA TYR A 80 -4.12 3.30 15.86
C TYR A 80 -4.03 2.81 17.31
N ASN A 81 -4.12 1.50 17.54
CA ASN A 81 -4.06 0.92 18.88
C ASN A 81 -2.74 1.23 19.59
N PHE A 82 -1.62 1.16 18.87
CA PHE A 82 -0.31 1.50 19.41
C PHE A 82 -0.21 2.98 19.81
N TYR A 83 -0.53 3.90 18.89
CA TYR A 83 -0.39 5.33 19.16
C TYR A 83 -1.43 5.86 20.15
N LYS A 84 -2.60 5.21 20.27
CA LYS A 84 -3.58 5.51 21.32
C LYS A 84 -3.01 5.30 22.73
N GLY A 85 -2.09 4.34 22.91
CA GLY A 85 -1.42 4.07 24.19
C GLY A 85 -0.22 4.97 24.49
N ILE A 86 0.22 5.80 23.54
CA ILE A 86 1.41 6.65 23.68
C ILE A 86 0.99 8.01 24.25
N THR A 87 1.55 8.35 25.42
CA THR A 87 1.24 9.60 26.13
C THR A 87 1.60 10.85 25.34
N ARG A 88 2.69 10.82 24.57
CA ARG A 88 3.09 11.95 23.72
C ARG A 88 3.89 11.51 22.50
N VAL A 89 3.32 11.71 21.33
CA VAL A 89 4.04 11.65 20.06
C VAL A 89 4.77 12.98 19.86
N ARG A 90 6.02 12.94 19.35
CA ARG A 90 6.83 14.11 19.02
C ARG A 90 7.38 13.97 17.61
N GLY A 91 7.91 15.08 17.09
CA GLY A 91 8.56 15.16 15.80
C GLY A 91 7.62 15.47 14.63
N GLU A 92 8.18 15.54 13.44
CA GLU A 92 7.43 15.60 12.19
C GLU A 92 6.98 14.18 11.83
N ILE A 93 5.77 14.06 11.25
CA ILE A 93 5.20 12.77 10.92
C ILE A 93 4.84 12.73 9.44
N VAL A 94 5.30 11.68 8.78
CA VAL A 94 4.81 11.26 7.47
C VAL A 94 3.93 10.03 7.66
N PHE A 95 2.67 10.13 7.24
CA PHE A 95 1.70 9.05 7.25
C PHE A 95 1.55 8.50 5.83
N LEU A 96 1.96 7.26 5.62
CA LEU A 96 1.83 6.56 4.35
C LEU A 96 0.77 5.47 4.46
N ILE A 97 -0.06 5.33 3.44
CA ILE A 97 -1.07 4.27 3.33
C ILE A 97 -0.81 3.49 2.05
N SER A 98 -0.83 2.16 2.13
CA SER A 98 -0.66 1.31 0.95
C SER A 98 -1.80 1.50 -0.05
N PRO A 99 -1.59 1.09 -1.31
CA PRO A 99 -2.71 0.77 -2.20
C PRO A 99 -3.70 -0.20 -1.52
N PRO A 100 -4.96 -0.30 -2.01
CA PRO A 100 -5.86 -1.36 -1.59
C PRO A 100 -5.14 -2.71 -1.71
N GLN A 101 -5.27 -3.56 -0.70
CA GLN A 101 -4.95 -4.96 -0.90
C GLN A 101 -5.91 -5.47 -1.96
N LYS A 102 -5.38 -5.69 -3.16
CA LYS A 102 -6.08 -6.52 -4.12
C LYS A 102 -6.05 -7.92 -3.52
N GLU A 103 -7.18 -8.59 -3.43
CA GLU A 103 -7.16 -10.02 -3.14
C GLU A 103 -6.23 -10.66 -4.18
N ALA A 104 -5.22 -11.39 -3.74
CA ALA A 104 -4.53 -12.28 -4.65
C ALA A 104 -5.61 -13.23 -5.16
N LEU A 105 -5.93 -13.16 -6.45
CA LEU A 105 -6.70 -14.24 -7.05
C LEU A 105 -5.83 -15.47 -6.85
N TYR A 106 -6.29 -16.42 -6.03
CA TYR A 106 -5.60 -17.68 -5.80
C TYR A 106 -5.60 -18.44 -7.12
N LEU A 107 -4.62 -18.14 -7.97
CA LEU A 107 -4.34 -18.89 -9.18
C LEU A 107 -3.31 -19.96 -8.82
N SER A 108 -3.65 -21.21 -9.11
CA SER A 108 -2.69 -22.30 -9.06
C SER A 108 -1.56 -22.06 -10.06
N HIS A 109 -0.40 -22.69 -9.84
CA HIS A 109 0.71 -22.61 -10.80
C HIS A 109 0.29 -23.03 -12.22
N GLU A 110 -0.59 -24.03 -12.35
CA GLU A 110 -1.15 -24.46 -13.64
C GLU A 110 -2.00 -23.38 -14.31
N GLN A 111 -2.84 -22.68 -13.55
CA GLN A 111 -3.62 -21.55 -14.09
C GLN A 111 -2.72 -20.41 -14.53
N ILE A 112 -1.67 -20.09 -13.77
CA ILE A 112 -0.69 -19.05 -14.14
C ILE A 112 0.06 -19.46 -15.42
N LYS A 113 0.52 -20.71 -15.52
CA LYS A 113 1.19 -21.25 -16.72
C LYS A 113 0.28 -21.20 -17.95
N LYS A 114 -0.99 -21.58 -17.79
CA LYS A 114 -1.99 -21.52 -18.88
C LYS A 114 -2.16 -20.08 -19.40
N LEU A 115 -2.40 -19.12 -18.51
CA LEU A 115 -2.58 -17.71 -18.86
C LEU A 115 -1.31 -17.10 -19.47
N LEU A 116 -0.13 -17.47 -18.98
CA LEU A 116 1.15 -17.08 -19.59
C LEU A 116 1.25 -17.60 -21.03
N LYS A 117 0.89 -18.86 -21.28
CA LYS A 117 0.93 -19.45 -22.62
C LYS A 117 0.02 -18.72 -23.59
N GLU A 118 -1.18 -18.36 -23.13
CA GLU A 118 -2.16 -17.58 -23.91
C GLU A 118 -1.66 -16.16 -24.21
N ARG A 119 -0.93 -15.51 -23.30
CA ARG A 119 -0.41 -14.14 -23.54
C ARG A 119 0.84 -14.10 -24.39
N LEU A 120 1.69 -15.11 -24.29
CA LEU A 120 2.95 -15.17 -25.04
C LEU A 120 2.74 -15.36 -26.55
N THR A 121 1.50 -15.54 -27.03
CA THR A 121 1.17 -15.51 -28.46
C THR A 121 1.34 -14.11 -29.04
N ASP A 122 0.98 -13.07 -28.28
CA ASP A 122 0.86 -11.70 -28.77
C ASP A 122 1.61 -10.66 -27.91
N GLU A 123 2.11 -11.05 -26.72
CA GLU A 123 2.87 -10.19 -25.80
C GLU A 123 4.32 -10.66 -25.63
N THR A 124 5.25 -9.72 -25.37
CA THR A 124 6.60 -10.09 -24.93
C THR A 124 6.56 -10.74 -23.55
N LEU A 125 7.52 -11.61 -23.23
CA LEU A 125 7.63 -12.22 -21.90
C LEU A 125 7.63 -11.18 -20.76
N LYS A 126 8.28 -10.04 -20.99
CA LYS A 126 8.36 -8.95 -20.01
C LYS A 126 6.98 -8.31 -19.77
N ASP A 127 6.22 -8.08 -20.83
CA ASP A 127 4.90 -7.48 -20.78
C ASP A 127 3.87 -8.47 -20.20
N ALA A 128 3.87 -9.72 -20.67
CA ALA A 128 2.99 -10.77 -20.16
C ALA A 128 3.16 -10.97 -18.65
N VAL A 129 4.40 -11.08 -18.16
CA VAL A 129 4.71 -11.22 -16.73
C VAL A 129 4.24 -10.00 -15.93
N ARG A 130 4.50 -8.77 -16.44
CA ARG A 130 4.09 -7.53 -15.76
C ARG A 130 2.57 -7.41 -15.70
N ASN A 131 1.90 -7.62 -16.83
CA ASN A 131 0.47 -7.45 -16.97
C ASN A 131 -0.29 -8.49 -16.16
N LEU A 132 0.12 -9.77 -16.23
CA LEU A 132 -0.52 -10.86 -15.48
C LEU A 132 -0.35 -10.70 -13.97
N ALA A 133 0.86 -10.34 -13.53
CA ALA A 133 1.12 -10.04 -12.12
C ALA A 133 0.26 -8.87 -11.61
N ARG A 134 0.11 -7.81 -12.41
CA ARG A 134 -0.69 -6.64 -12.05
C ARG A 134 -2.19 -6.93 -12.02
N GLU A 135 -2.69 -7.67 -13.00
CA GLU A 135 -4.12 -7.95 -13.18
C GLU A 135 -4.67 -8.94 -12.16
N HIS A 136 -3.93 -10.02 -11.92
CA HIS A 136 -4.35 -11.03 -10.96
C HIS A 136 -3.79 -10.81 -9.55
N ASN A 137 -3.05 -9.72 -9.35
CA ASN A 137 -2.38 -9.35 -8.12
C ASN A 137 -1.53 -10.50 -7.53
N ILE A 138 -0.71 -11.11 -8.38
CA ILE A 138 0.19 -12.20 -8.01
C ILE A 138 1.65 -11.74 -8.12
N SER A 139 2.54 -12.38 -7.37
CA SER A 139 3.96 -12.01 -7.33
C SER A 139 4.60 -12.07 -8.72
N ARG A 140 5.14 -10.93 -9.19
CA ARG A 140 5.89 -10.87 -10.46
C ARG A 140 7.03 -11.88 -10.48
N SER A 141 7.70 -12.09 -9.36
CA SER A 141 8.79 -13.06 -9.22
C SER A 141 8.30 -14.51 -9.34
N LEU A 142 7.08 -14.82 -8.87
CA LEU A 142 6.45 -16.13 -9.06
C LEU A 142 6.12 -16.33 -10.54
N VAL A 143 5.43 -15.37 -11.16
CA VAL A 143 5.04 -15.44 -12.57
C VAL A 143 6.26 -15.60 -13.48
N TYR A 144 7.32 -14.84 -13.22
CA TYR A 144 8.58 -14.94 -13.97
C TYR A 144 9.24 -16.32 -13.82
N ARG A 145 9.30 -16.87 -12.61
CA ARG A 145 9.84 -18.21 -12.36
C ARG A 145 9.08 -19.28 -13.13
N LEU A 146 7.74 -19.26 -13.05
CA LEU A 146 6.90 -20.21 -13.78
C LEU A 146 7.07 -20.09 -15.30
N ALA A 147 7.30 -18.87 -15.81
CA ALA A 147 7.57 -18.66 -17.23
C ALA A 147 8.94 -19.21 -17.67
N LEU A 148 9.95 -19.21 -16.79
CA LEU A 148 11.24 -19.86 -17.06
C LEU A 148 11.10 -21.39 -17.07
N GLU A 149 10.37 -21.96 -16.11
CA GLU A 149 10.07 -23.41 -16.08
C GLU A 149 9.36 -23.91 -17.36
N MET A 150 8.61 -23.04 -18.06
CA MET A 150 7.95 -23.37 -19.33
C MET A 150 8.89 -23.38 -20.54
N LYS A 151 10.06 -22.72 -20.44
CA LYS A 151 11.06 -22.67 -21.52
C LYS A 151 12.05 -23.82 -21.47
N ASP A 152 12.20 -24.46 -20.32
CA ASP A 152 13.14 -25.57 -20.08
C ASP A 152 12.51 -26.96 -20.29
N VAL A 153 11.45 -27.06 -21.12
CA VAL A 153 10.78 -28.32 -21.51
C VAL A 153 10.68 -28.43 -23.02
#